data_AF-A0A9P4N1V1-F1
#
_entry.id   AF-A0A9P4N1V1-F1
#
_cell.length_a   1.000
_cell.length_b   1.000
_cell.length_c   1.000
_cell.angle_alpha   90.00
_cell.angle_beta   90.00
_cell.angle_gamma   90.00
#
_symmetry.space_group_name_H-M   'P 1'
#
loop_
_entity.id
_entity.type
_entity.pdbx_description
1 polymer ?
#
loop_
_entity_poly.entity_id
_entity_poly.type
_entity_poly.pdbx_seq_one_letter_code
_entity_poly.pdbx_strand_id
1 'polypeptide(L)'
;MALPLAEAASQKAEHDSPACTTKEFATGLLGHDKLFKDNSTYPESCICEKFGEERALVISYLEREILGVRAELREILGALEACDERTNKEYVSLKENEATTKLSALEDLLHRHWRVVRDARWMAQSPQPSMFFMNHYRALLRCPRATRRAPNGQDRSRYGSKDDSVPPSVTAIDSENLGQLERILAYKVGRQVSDYVWNPLKRVWIGLNTGEWDYSLPPDIDGRTVSLFAKTIACMLALSCLAVAIATLIIIGPQGDRMVVMPCFGIVFIALVLFLGPESLPMCQLIVSYYQTMVFSLRD
;
A
#
# COMPACT_ATOMS: atom_id res chain seq x y z
N MET A 1 7.39 8.84 36.03
CA MET A 1 6.24 8.11 35.46
C MET A 1 5.11 9.11 35.17
N ALA A 2 5.29 9.99 34.17
CA ALA A 2 4.46 11.19 33.95
C ALA A 2 4.03 11.36 32.48
N LEU A 3 3.78 10.25 31.78
CA LEU A 3 3.32 10.21 30.39
C LEU A 3 1.78 10.20 30.15
N PRO A 4 0.87 9.91 31.11
CA PRO A 4 -0.55 9.75 30.77
C PRO A 4 -1.35 11.06 30.61
N LEU A 5 -0.81 12.22 31.04
CA LEU A 5 -1.54 13.49 30.97
C LEU A 5 -1.45 14.18 29.60
N ALA A 6 -0.38 13.96 28.84
CA ALA A 6 -0.22 14.52 27.51
C ALA A 6 -1.07 13.78 26.46
N GLU A 7 -1.20 12.46 26.57
CA GLU A 7 -2.08 11.65 25.71
C GLU A 7 -3.56 11.98 25.95
N ALA A 8 -3.98 12.14 27.21
CA ALA A 8 -5.36 12.51 27.54
C ALA A 8 -5.75 13.92 27.06
N ALA A 9 -4.82 14.88 27.09
CA ALA A 9 -5.04 16.23 26.58
C ALA A 9 -5.11 16.27 25.03
N SER A 10 -4.31 15.44 24.35
CA SER A 10 -4.37 15.31 22.89
C SER A 10 -5.67 14.67 22.43
N GLN A 11 -6.16 13.64 23.13
CA GLN A 11 -7.44 12.99 22.82
C GLN A 11 -8.64 13.92 23.05
N LYS A 12 -8.59 14.78 24.07
CA LYS A 12 -9.68 15.72 24.37
C LYS A 12 -9.78 16.87 23.36
N ALA A 13 -8.65 17.32 22.81
CA ALA A 13 -8.62 18.36 21.77
C ALA A 13 -9.12 17.85 20.40
N GLU A 14 -9.00 16.55 20.12
CA GLU A 14 -9.48 15.95 18.88
C GLU A 14 -11.03 15.86 18.83
N HIS A 15 -11.69 15.83 19.99
CA HIS A 15 -13.14 15.65 20.09
C HIS A 15 -13.97 16.93 19.91
N ASP A 16 -13.35 18.11 19.99
CA ASP A 16 -14.03 19.42 19.94
C ASP A 16 -13.93 20.12 18.57
N SER A 17 -13.37 19.46 17.55
CA SER A 17 -13.35 20.03 16.21
C SER A 17 -14.79 20.06 15.65
N PRO A 18 -15.35 21.22 15.27
CA PRO A 18 -16.73 21.31 14.82
C PRO A 18 -16.96 20.37 13.62
N ALA A 19 -18.11 19.70 13.60
CA ALA A 19 -18.47 18.80 12.51
C ALA A 19 -18.34 19.54 11.16
N CYS A 20 -17.66 18.93 10.20
CA CYS A 20 -17.48 19.49 8.86
C CYS A 20 -18.85 19.67 8.20
N THR A 21 -19.19 20.89 7.78
CA THR A 21 -20.43 21.10 7.04
C THR A 21 -20.34 20.49 5.64
N THR A 22 -21.45 20.06 5.06
CA THR A 22 -21.48 19.50 3.69
C THR A 22 -20.87 20.46 2.66
N LYS A 23 -21.09 21.77 2.84
CA LYS A 23 -20.51 22.82 1.98
C LYS A 23 -19.00 22.87 2.10
N GLU A 24 -18.44 22.81 3.31
CA GLU A 24 -17.00 22.80 3.53
C GLU A 24 -16.34 21.54 2.99
N PHE A 25 -17.00 20.39 3.15
CA PHE A 25 -16.55 19.13 2.57
C PHE A 25 -16.49 19.19 1.04
N ALA A 26 -17.57 19.63 0.39
CA ALA A 26 -17.62 19.78 -1.07
C ALA A 26 -16.58 20.80 -1.57
N THR A 27 -16.41 21.92 -0.87
CA THR A 27 -15.40 22.94 -1.20
C THR A 27 -13.98 22.39 -1.02
N GLY A 28 -13.76 21.56 0.01
CA GLY A 28 -12.50 20.86 0.23
C GLY A 28 -12.18 19.91 -0.92
N LEU A 29 -13.13 19.05 -1.31
CA LEU A 29 -12.97 18.14 -2.44
C LEU A 29 -12.64 18.89 -3.74
N LEU A 30 -13.40 19.93 -4.07
CA LEU A 30 -13.17 20.70 -5.30
C LEU A 30 -11.87 21.53 -5.25
N GLY A 31 -11.44 21.97 -4.06
CA GLY A 31 -10.22 22.74 -3.86
C GLY A 31 -8.92 21.93 -3.96
N HIS A 32 -9.01 20.60 -3.91
CA HIS A 32 -7.89 19.66 -3.98
C HIS A 32 -7.83 18.95 -5.35
N ASP A 33 -8.28 19.57 -6.43
CA ASP A 33 -8.26 19.04 -7.80
C ASP A 33 -6.88 18.49 -8.22
N LYS A 34 -5.81 19.23 -7.91
CA LYS A 34 -4.43 18.82 -8.17
C LYS A 34 -4.05 17.54 -7.44
N LEU A 35 -4.53 17.35 -6.21
CA LEU A 35 -4.27 16.13 -5.46
C LEU A 35 -4.88 14.92 -6.17
N PHE A 36 -6.12 15.02 -6.64
CA PHE A 36 -6.75 13.91 -7.37
C PHE A 36 -6.07 13.62 -8.70
N LYS A 37 -5.63 14.67 -9.41
CA LYS A 37 -4.88 14.51 -10.66
C LYS A 37 -3.51 13.86 -10.40
N ASP A 38 -2.80 14.29 -9.38
CA ASP A 38 -1.50 13.70 -9.00
C ASP A 38 -1.68 12.26 -8.53
N ASN A 39 -2.69 11.96 -7.70
CA ASN A 39 -3.00 10.59 -7.26
C ASN A 39 -3.36 9.67 -8.44
N SER A 40 -3.98 10.20 -9.51
CA SER A 40 -4.24 9.41 -10.72
C SER A 40 -2.97 9.09 -11.51
N THR A 41 -1.94 9.92 -11.37
CA THR A 41 -0.62 9.71 -12.00
C THR A 41 0.27 8.82 -11.12
N TYR A 42 0.17 8.99 -9.79
CA TYR A 42 0.95 8.33 -8.75
C TYR A 42 0.03 7.71 -7.69
N PRO A 43 -0.54 6.52 -7.94
CA PRO A 43 -1.48 5.88 -7.02
C PRO A 43 -0.92 5.67 -5.60
N GLU A 44 0.40 5.56 -5.46
CA GLU A 44 1.11 5.42 -4.18
C GLU A 44 1.01 6.68 -3.30
N SER A 45 0.72 7.84 -3.91
CA SER A 45 0.41 9.08 -3.19
C SER A 45 -1.03 9.16 -2.68
N CYS A 46 -1.85 8.16 -3.00
CA CYS A 46 -3.20 8.05 -2.48
C CYS A 46 -3.17 7.54 -1.03
N ILE A 47 -3.13 8.48 -0.09
CA ILE A 47 -3.05 8.21 1.34
C ILE A 47 -4.45 8.24 1.95
N CYS A 48 -4.79 7.21 2.71
CA CYS A 48 -6.06 7.07 3.41
C CYS A 48 -5.85 6.65 4.88
N GLU A 49 -6.90 6.81 5.68
CA GLU A 49 -6.92 6.34 7.07
C GLU A 49 -7.20 4.83 7.11
N LYS A 50 -6.62 4.13 8.08
CA LYS A 50 -6.84 2.71 8.33
C LYS A 50 -8.17 2.45 9.04
N PHE A 51 -8.74 3.42 9.76
CA PHE A 51 -10.00 3.27 10.53
C PHE A 51 -9.98 2.05 11.46
N GLY A 52 -8.95 1.94 12.31
CA GLY A 52 -8.74 0.76 13.16
C GLY A 52 -9.94 0.41 14.02
N GLU A 53 -10.36 1.35 14.84
CA GLU A 53 -11.43 1.18 15.82
C GLU A 53 -12.81 1.14 15.17
N GLU A 54 -13.06 2.02 14.20
CA GLU A 54 -14.36 2.12 13.52
C GLU A 54 -14.68 0.84 12.75
N ARG A 55 -13.67 0.17 12.17
CA ARG A 55 -13.86 -1.12 11.52
C ARG A 55 -14.32 -2.20 12.49
N ALA A 56 -13.71 -2.27 13.67
CA ALA A 56 -14.12 -3.23 14.70
C ALA A 56 -15.58 -2.98 15.12
N LEU A 57 -15.97 -1.72 15.32
CA LEU A 57 -17.35 -1.34 15.63
C LEU A 57 -18.34 -1.77 14.53
N VAL A 58 -18.03 -1.50 13.26
CA VAL A 58 -18.90 -1.87 12.13
C VAL A 58 -19.02 -3.40 12.01
N ILE A 59 -17.93 -4.15 12.20
CA ILE A 59 -17.96 -5.62 12.19
C ILE A 59 -18.85 -6.14 13.31
N SER A 60 -18.64 -5.70 14.56
CA SER A 60 -19.46 -6.14 15.69
C SER A 60 -20.94 -5.76 15.54
N TYR A 61 -21.23 -4.60 14.93
CA TYR A 61 -22.61 -4.22 14.59
C TYR A 61 -23.23 -5.20 13.59
N LEU A 62 -22.53 -5.54 12.50
CA LEU A 62 -23.02 -6.49 11.51
C LEU A 62 -23.19 -7.89 12.08
N GLU A 63 -22.27 -8.35 12.92
CA GLU A 63 -22.40 -9.64 13.62
C GLU A 63 -23.65 -9.69 14.50
N ARG A 64 -23.94 -8.61 15.24
CA ARG A 64 -25.16 -8.50 16.04
C ARG A 64 -26.42 -8.60 15.16
N GLU A 65 -26.48 -7.89 14.04
CA GLU A 65 -27.62 -7.94 13.10
C GLU A 65 -27.82 -9.36 12.55
N ILE A 66 -26.73 -10.02 12.12
CA ILE A 66 -26.74 -11.41 11.64
C ILE A 66 -27.28 -12.36 12.72
N LEU A 67 -26.82 -12.22 13.96
CA LEU A 67 -27.27 -13.04 15.08
C LEU A 67 -28.75 -12.79 15.41
N GLY A 68 -29.22 -11.55 15.30
CA GLY A 68 -30.62 -11.18 15.45
C GLY A 68 -31.51 -11.87 14.42
N VAL A 69 -31.19 -11.73 13.13
CA VAL A 69 -31.94 -12.38 12.04
C VAL A 69 -31.90 -13.91 12.17
N ARG A 70 -30.78 -14.48 12.61
CA ARG A 70 -30.67 -15.92 12.88
C ARG A 70 -31.59 -16.38 14.02
N ALA A 71 -31.74 -15.57 15.08
CA ALA A 71 -32.64 -15.89 16.17
C ALA A 71 -34.10 -15.88 15.71
N GLU A 72 -34.52 -14.82 15.00
CA GLU A 72 -35.86 -14.71 14.42
C GLU A 72 -36.17 -15.86 13.45
N LEU A 73 -35.22 -16.23 12.59
CA LEU A 73 -35.39 -17.34 11.66
C LEU A 73 -35.60 -18.68 12.40
N ARG A 74 -34.89 -18.92 13.51
CA ARG A 74 -35.11 -20.11 14.33
C ARG A 74 -36.50 -20.12 14.97
N GLU A 75 -37.00 -18.98 15.40
CA GLU A 75 -38.36 -18.86 15.93
C GLU A 75 -39.40 -19.18 14.86
N ILE A 76 -39.22 -18.66 13.64
CA ILE A 76 -40.11 -18.95 12.51
C ILE A 76 -40.07 -20.44 12.14
N LEU A 77 -38.88 -21.03 12.03
CA LEU A 77 -38.72 -22.44 11.71
C LEU A 77 -39.29 -23.34 12.81
N GLY A 78 -39.06 -23.02 14.08
CA GLY A 78 -39.68 -23.75 15.20
C GLY A 78 -41.21 -23.64 15.20
N ALA A 79 -41.76 -22.48 14.81
CA ALA A 79 -43.20 -22.29 14.67
C ALA A 79 -43.80 -23.07 13.49
N LEU A 80 -43.05 -23.23 12.39
CA LEU A 80 -43.42 -24.08 11.26
C LEU A 80 -43.39 -25.56 11.64
N GLU A 81 -42.33 -26.02 12.32
CA GLU A 81 -42.19 -27.41 12.79
C GLU A 81 -43.31 -27.81 13.77
N ALA A 82 -43.79 -26.87 14.59
CA ALA A 82 -44.87 -27.11 15.54
C ALA A 82 -46.28 -27.07 14.91
N CYS A 83 -46.40 -26.64 13.65
CA CYS A 83 -47.70 -26.47 12.99
C CYS A 83 -48.11 -27.72 12.21
N ASP A 84 -49.35 -28.17 12.38
CA ASP A 84 -49.92 -29.22 11.52
C ASP A 84 -50.37 -28.62 10.17
N GLU A 85 -49.57 -28.85 9.13
CA GLU A 85 -49.80 -28.37 7.76
C GLU A 85 -51.20 -28.69 7.20
N ARG A 86 -51.85 -29.75 7.70
CA ARG A 86 -53.16 -30.17 7.21
C ARG A 86 -54.29 -29.23 7.63
N THR A 87 -54.09 -28.50 8.72
CA THR A 87 -55.15 -27.71 9.36
C THR A 87 -54.97 -26.21 9.14
N ASN A 88 -53.75 -25.74 8.86
CA ASN A 88 -53.45 -24.30 8.83
C ASN A 88 -52.54 -23.87 7.66
N LYS A 89 -52.94 -24.21 6.42
CA LYS A 89 -52.17 -23.91 5.19
C LYS A 89 -51.84 -22.42 5.01
N GLU A 90 -52.77 -21.53 5.37
CA GLU A 90 -52.56 -20.08 5.24
C GLU A 90 -51.46 -19.58 6.19
N TYR A 91 -51.45 -20.07 7.43
CA TYR A 91 -50.39 -19.75 8.40
C TYR A 91 -49.02 -20.27 7.97
N VAL A 92 -48.96 -21.52 7.47
CA VAL A 92 -47.71 -22.11 6.94
C VAL A 92 -47.16 -21.26 5.80
N SER A 93 -47.99 -20.93 4.81
CA SER A 93 -47.57 -20.10 3.67
C SER A 93 -47.11 -18.70 4.09
N LEU A 94 -47.79 -18.08 5.07
CA LEU A 94 -47.35 -16.79 5.63
C LEU A 94 -45.96 -16.88 6.28
N LYS A 95 -45.74 -17.92 7.09
CA LYS A 95 -44.47 -18.15 7.80
C LYS A 95 -43.33 -18.55 6.86
N GLU A 96 -43.61 -19.31 5.81
CA GLU A 96 -42.65 -19.59 4.75
C GLU A 96 -42.20 -18.30 4.05
N ASN A 97 -43.15 -17.42 3.68
CA ASN A 97 -42.82 -16.13 3.07
C ASN A 97 -42.00 -15.24 4.02
N GLU A 98 -42.32 -15.24 5.32
CA GLU A 98 -41.55 -14.53 6.34
C GLU A 98 -40.12 -15.11 6.42
N ALA A 99 -39.97 -16.43 6.45
CA ALA A 99 -38.67 -17.11 6.45
C ALA A 99 -37.85 -16.77 5.19
N THR A 100 -38.45 -16.80 4.00
CA THR A 100 -37.78 -16.41 2.75
C THR A 100 -37.30 -14.96 2.79
N THR A 101 -38.13 -14.05 3.30
CA THR A 101 -37.76 -12.63 3.46
C THR A 101 -36.58 -12.48 4.43
N LYS A 102 -36.59 -13.21 5.55
CA LYS A 102 -35.48 -13.18 6.52
C LYS A 102 -34.20 -13.82 5.99
N LEU A 103 -34.31 -14.88 5.18
CA LEU A 103 -33.16 -15.50 4.51
C LEU A 103 -32.51 -14.55 3.51
N SER A 104 -33.29 -13.83 2.71
CA SER A 104 -32.76 -12.81 1.80
C SER A 104 -32.07 -11.67 2.57
N ALA A 105 -32.67 -11.19 3.65
CA ALA A 105 -32.03 -10.18 4.51
C ALA A 105 -30.73 -10.70 5.15
N LEU A 106 -30.69 -11.98 5.53
CA LEU A 106 -29.49 -12.63 6.07
C LEU A 106 -28.38 -12.72 5.02
N GLU A 107 -28.71 -13.07 3.78
CA GLU A 107 -27.76 -13.09 2.66
C GLU A 107 -27.12 -11.71 2.44
N ASP A 108 -27.93 -10.65 2.40
CA ASP A 108 -27.44 -9.27 2.26
C ASP A 108 -26.51 -8.86 3.40
N LEU A 109 -26.87 -9.20 4.64
CA LEU A 109 -26.05 -8.93 5.83
C LEU A 109 -24.73 -9.70 5.78
N LEU A 110 -24.75 -10.97 5.41
CA LEU A 110 -23.55 -11.79 5.26
C LEU A 110 -22.62 -11.25 4.16
N HIS A 111 -23.17 -10.80 3.02
CA HIS A 111 -22.38 -10.19 1.95
C HIS A 111 -21.75 -8.87 2.38
N ARG A 112 -22.51 -8.02 3.09
CA ARG A 112 -21.97 -6.78 3.68
C ARG A 112 -20.86 -7.07 4.68
N HIS A 113 -21.07 -8.04 5.57
CA HIS A 113 -20.07 -8.46 6.56
C HIS A 113 -18.79 -8.97 5.88
N TRP A 114 -18.92 -9.87 4.91
CA TRP A 114 -17.79 -10.39 4.14
C TRP A 114 -16.99 -9.27 3.48
N ARG A 115 -17.68 -8.31 2.83
CA ARG A 115 -17.03 -7.16 2.19
C ARG A 115 -16.25 -6.32 3.20
N VAL A 116 -16.88 -5.95 4.31
CA VAL A 116 -16.23 -5.14 5.36
C VAL A 116 -15.01 -5.86 5.93
N VAL A 117 -15.11 -7.15 6.25
CA VAL A 117 -13.98 -7.94 6.80
C VAL A 117 -12.84 -8.04 5.79
N ARG A 118 -13.14 -8.33 4.52
CA ARG A 118 -12.13 -8.42 3.46
C ARG A 118 -11.41 -7.09 3.27
N ASP A 119 -12.15 -6.00 3.16
CA ASP A 119 -11.61 -4.67 2.92
C ASP A 119 -10.83 -4.18 4.16
N ALA A 120 -11.31 -4.48 5.37
CA ALA A 120 -10.60 -4.22 6.62
C ALA A 120 -9.28 -4.97 6.72
N ARG A 121 -9.26 -6.26 6.35
CA ARG A 121 -8.03 -7.07 6.29
C ARG A 121 -7.04 -6.45 5.32
N TRP A 122 -7.50 -6.08 4.13
CA TRP A 122 -6.65 -5.45 3.12
C TRP A 122 -6.03 -4.16 3.67
N MET A 123 -6.84 -3.22 4.18
CA MET A 123 -6.36 -1.96 4.77
C MET A 123 -5.43 -2.16 5.98
N ALA A 124 -5.66 -3.20 6.80
CA ALA A 124 -4.78 -3.52 7.93
C ALA A 124 -3.39 -3.98 7.46
N GLN A 125 -3.35 -4.73 6.35
CA GLN A 125 -2.14 -5.24 5.74
C GLN A 125 -1.44 -4.21 4.84
N SER A 126 -2.16 -3.16 4.42
CA SER A 126 -1.59 -2.11 3.59
C SER A 126 -0.39 -1.43 4.29
N PRO A 127 0.71 -1.22 3.55
CA PRO A 127 1.91 -0.60 4.10
C PRO A 127 1.66 0.88 4.42
N GLN A 128 2.40 1.38 5.40
CA GLN A 128 2.47 2.82 5.61
C GLN A 128 3.06 3.49 4.35
N PRO A 129 2.57 4.69 3.99
CA PRO A 129 3.15 5.43 2.88
C PRO A 129 4.61 5.76 3.18
N SER A 130 5.46 5.83 2.16
CA SER A 130 6.82 6.34 2.36
C SER A 130 6.79 7.80 2.79
N MET A 131 7.85 8.22 3.48
CA MET A 131 8.04 9.64 3.84
C MET A 131 8.01 10.56 2.62
N PHE A 132 8.43 10.07 1.45
CA PHE A 132 8.39 10.83 0.21
C PHE A 132 6.94 11.14 -0.20
N PHE A 133 6.10 10.11 -0.38
CA PHE A 133 4.70 10.33 -0.76
C PHE A 133 3.89 11.01 0.34
N MET A 134 4.22 10.76 1.62
CA MET A 134 3.59 11.48 2.73
C MET A 134 3.90 12.98 2.66
N ASN A 135 5.15 13.36 2.40
CA ASN A 135 5.53 14.75 2.23
C ASN A 135 4.93 15.37 0.96
N HIS A 136 4.82 14.61 -0.13
CA HIS A 136 4.13 15.02 -1.36
C HIS A 136 2.65 15.31 -1.07
N TYR A 137 1.96 14.38 -0.41
CA TYR A 137 0.57 14.51 0.02
C TYR A 137 0.39 15.75 0.92
N ARG A 138 1.25 15.94 1.94
CA ARG A 138 1.23 17.13 2.81
C ARG A 138 1.43 18.43 2.04
N ALA A 139 2.29 18.43 1.02
CA ALA A 139 2.51 19.61 0.18
C ALA A 139 1.27 19.94 -0.65
N LEU A 140 0.62 18.92 -1.24
CA LEU A 140 -0.61 19.07 -1.99
C LEU A 140 -1.77 19.54 -1.10
N LEU A 141 -1.82 19.06 0.15
CA LEU A 141 -2.77 19.56 1.13
C LEU A 141 -2.59 21.05 1.44
N ARG A 142 -1.42 21.66 1.23
CA ARG A 142 -1.17 23.09 1.54
C ARG A 142 -1.64 24.05 0.45
N CYS A 143 -2.45 23.60 -0.50
CA CYS A 143 -2.98 24.45 -1.56
C CYS A 143 -3.66 25.73 -0.99
N PRO A 144 -3.26 26.95 -1.42
CA PRO A 144 -3.81 28.22 -0.92
C PRO A 144 -5.33 28.37 -1.10
N ARG A 145 -5.88 27.68 -2.11
CA ARG A 145 -7.32 27.70 -2.42
C ARG A 145 -8.13 26.72 -1.59
N ALA A 146 -7.49 25.73 -0.97
CA ALA A 146 -8.20 24.69 -0.25
C ALA A 146 -8.41 25.11 1.22
N THR A 147 -9.54 24.67 1.79
CA THR A 147 -9.92 24.91 3.20
C THR A 147 -8.91 24.30 4.15
N ARG A 148 -8.83 24.71 5.43
CA ARG A 148 -7.93 24.10 6.44
C ARG A 148 -8.08 22.58 6.62
N ARG A 149 -9.05 21.94 5.95
CA ARG A 149 -9.33 20.52 5.97
C ARG A 149 -8.69 19.78 4.77
N ALA A 150 -8.44 18.50 4.98
CA ALA A 150 -8.08 17.54 3.96
C ALA A 150 -9.33 17.09 3.16
N PRO A 151 -9.17 16.37 2.03
CA PRO A 151 -10.30 15.97 1.19
C PRO A 151 -11.35 15.11 1.90
N ASN A 152 -10.96 14.36 2.93
CA ASN A 152 -11.88 13.56 3.76
C ASN A 152 -12.58 14.39 4.85
N GLY A 153 -12.39 15.72 4.88
CA GLY A 153 -12.97 16.61 5.88
C GLY A 153 -12.24 16.65 7.22
N GLN A 154 -11.17 15.87 7.41
CA GLN A 154 -10.32 15.95 8.61
C GLN A 154 -9.46 17.21 8.60
N ASP A 155 -8.98 17.65 9.76
CA ASP A 155 -7.99 18.73 9.81
C ASP A 155 -6.69 18.27 9.13
N ARG A 156 -6.07 19.16 8.34
CA ARG A 156 -4.75 18.90 7.73
C ARG A 156 -3.68 18.62 8.77
N SER A 157 -3.80 19.21 9.97
CA SER A 157 -2.86 19.01 11.07
C SER A 157 -2.74 17.53 11.49
N ARG A 158 -3.81 16.74 11.29
CA ARG A 158 -3.84 15.28 11.53
C ARG A 158 -2.76 14.52 10.75
N TYR A 159 -2.35 15.04 9.60
CA TYR A 159 -1.32 14.44 8.75
C TYR A 159 0.10 14.88 9.13
N GLY A 160 0.27 15.81 10.07
CA GLY A 160 1.56 16.37 10.46
C GLY A 160 2.13 17.39 9.48
N SER A 161 3.23 18.02 9.89
CA SER A 161 4.03 18.92 9.06
C SER A 161 4.97 18.15 8.14
N LYS A 162 5.58 18.88 7.19
CA LYS A 162 6.63 18.32 6.34
C LYS A 162 7.74 17.74 7.22
N ASP A 163 8.20 16.54 6.87
CA ASP A 163 9.25 15.78 7.56
C ASP A 163 8.88 15.20 8.95
N ASP A 164 7.67 15.47 9.45
CA ASP A 164 7.15 14.75 10.63
C ASP A 164 6.97 13.27 10.33
N SER A 165 7.08 12.42 11.36
CA SER A 165 6.83 10.97 11.21
C SER A 165 5.46 10.70 10.58
N VAL A 166 5.38 9.62 9.80
CA VAL A 166 4.10 9.18 9.21
C VAL A 166 3.18 8.72 10.33
N PRO A 167 1.95 9.27 10.45
CA PRO A 167 1.00 8.79 11.44
C PRO A 167 0.72 7.29 11.27
N PRO A 168 0.68 6.50 12.36
CA PRO A 168 0.44 5.07 12.24
C PRO A 168 -0.97 4.73 11.74
N SER A 169 -1.90 5.68 11.85
CA SER A 169 -3.28 5.55 11.39
C SER A 169 -3.42 5.63 9.87
N VAL A 170 -2.42 6.12 9.13
CA VAL A 170 -2.52 6.28 7.67
C VAL A 170 -1.86 5.13 6.90
N THR A 171 -2.33 4.91 5.68
CA THR A 171 -1.84 3.89 4.77
C THR A 171 -1.84 4.40 3.34
N ALA A 172 -0.94 3.87 2.50
CA ALA A 172 -1.08 4.04 1.06
C ALA A 172 -2.10 3.03 0.52
N ILE A 173 -2.94 3.45 -0.43
CA ILE A 173 -3.86 2.55 -1.14
C ILE A 173 -3.04 1.53 -1.93
N ASP A 174 -2.12 2.01 -2.76
CA ASP A 174 -1.22 1.14 -3.51
C ASP A 174 0.13 1.05 -2.81
N SER A 175 0.60 -0.19 -2.63
CA SER A 175 1.98 -0.39 -2.22
C SER A 175 2.88 0.07 -3.35
N GLU A 176 3.88 0.86 -3.01
CA GLU A 176 5.04 1.05 -3.89
C GLU A 176 5.56 -0.34 -4.25
N ASN A 177 5.32 -0.76 -5.49
CA ASN A 177 5.80 -2.03 -6.06
C ASN A 177 7.34 -2.01 -6.25
N LEU A 178 8.03 -1.19 -5.46
CA LEU A 178 9.46 -1.09 -5.39
C LEU A 178 9.96 -2.23 -4.51
N GLY A 179 10.78 -3.12 -5.10
CA GLY A 179 11.59 -4.07 -4.34
C GLY A 179 12.48 -3.36 -3.31
N GLN A 180 13.04 -4.09 -2.34
CA GLN A 180 13.86 -3.48 -1.29
C GLN A 180 15.05 -2.67 -1.86
N LEU A 181 15.68 -3.19 -2.91
CA LEU A 181 16.76 -2.50 -3.60
C LEU A 181 16.26 -1.22 -4.31
N GLU A 182 15.09 -1.30 -4.96
CA GLU A 182 14.47 -0.14 -5.61
C GLU A 182 14.12 0.94 -4.59
N ARG A 183 13.67 0.56 -3.38
CA ARG A 183 13.45 1.53 -2.28
C ARG A 183 14.74 2.19 -1.82
N ILE A 184 15.84 1.43 -1.69
CA ILE A 184 17.14 2.01 -1.32
C ILE A 184 17.62 2.95 -2.42
N LEU A 185 17.50 2.54 -3.69
CA LEU A 185 17.90 3.34 -4.84
C LEU A 185 17.02 4.59 -4.99
N ALA A 186 15.71 4.49 -4.82
CA ALA A 186 14.80 5.62 -4.92
C ALA A 186 14.99 6.61 -3.76
N TYR A 187 14.98 6.10 -2.52
CA TYR A 187 14.86 6.97 -1.33
C TYR A 187 16.19 7.33 -0.68
N LYS A 188 17.21 6.48 -0.77
CA LYS A 188 18.52 6.76 -0.14
C LYS A 188 19.48 7.32 -1.17
N VAL A 189 19.68 6.62 -2.28
CA VAL A 189 20.60 7.04 -3.34
C VAL A 189 19.95 8.16 -4.16
N GLY A 190 18.71 8.00 -4.59
CA GLY A 190 17.99 8.97 -5.40
C GLY A 190 17.80 10.29 -4.66
N ARG A 191 17.51 10.25 -3.36
CA ARG A 191 17.49 11.46 -2.52
C ARG A 191 18.86 12.12 -2.41
N GLN A 192 19.93 11.36 -2.16
CA GLN A 192 21.28 11.93 -2.09
C GLN A 192 21.74 12.51 -3.45
N VAL A 193 21.51 11.79 -4.54
CA VAL A 193 21.81 12.27 -5.89
C VAL A 193 20.95 13.50 -6.21
N SER A 194 19.67 13.49 -5.85
CA SER A 194 18.80 14.64 -6.04
C SER A 194 19.28 15.85 -5.22
N ASP A 195 19.59 15.67 -3.95
CA ASP A 195 19.96 16.76 -3.05
C ASP A 195 21.36 17.33 -3.34
N TYR A 196 22.33 16.47 -3.65
CA TYR A 196 23.74 16.87 -3.81
C TYR A 196 24.16 17.09 -5.27
N VAL A 197 23.49 16.49 -6.25
CA VAL A 197 23.86 16.59 -7.66
C VAL A 197 22.78 17.35 -8.42
N TRP A 198 21.53 16.85 -8.41
CA TRP A 198 20.48 17.39 -9.27
C TRP A 198 20.02 18.78 -8.85
N ASN A 199 19.72 19.00 -7.56
CA ASN A 199 19.27 20.29 -7.03
C ASN A 199 20.27 21.43 -7.27
N PRO A 200 21.59 21.26 -7.03
CA PRO A 200 22.55 22.30 -7.39
C PRO A 200 22.68 22.50 -8.91
N LEU A 201 22.71 21.43 -9.71
CA LEU A 201 22.71 21.55 -11.18
C LEU A 201 21.47 22.27 -11.71
N LYS A 202 20.30 21.95 -11.16
CA LYS A 202 19.03 22.56 -11.50
C LYS A 202 19.03 24.05 -11.16
N ARG A 203 19.53 24.44 -9.98
CA ARG A 203 19.68 25.87 -9.62
C ARG A 203 20.56 26.61 -10.61
N VAL A 204 21.68 26.01 -11.01
CA VAL A 204 22.58 26.60 -12.03
C VAL A 204 21.87 26.71 -13.38
N TRP A 205 21.14 25.68 -13.80
CA TRP A 205 20.46 25.67 -15.10
C TRP A 205 19.28 26.65 -15.17
N ILE A 206 18.48 26.76 -14.11
CA ILE A 206 17.42 27.76 -13.99
C ILE A 206 18.03 29.17 -13.95
N GLY A 207 19.09 29.38 -13.17
CA GLY A 207 19.79 30.66 -13.10
C GLY A 207 20.36 31.10 -14.45
N LEU A 208 20.84 30.16 -15.27
CA LEU A 208 21.31 30.41 -16.63
C LEU A 208 20.18 30.76 -17.60
N ASN A 209 19.01 30.13 -17.48
CA ASN A 209 17.93 30.27 -18.46
C ASN A 209 16.90 31.36 -18.13
N THR A 210 16.72 31.73 -16.85
CA THR A 210 15.61 32.62 -16.44
C THR A 210 16.06 33.90 -15.75
N GLY A 211 17.32 34.03 -15.34
CA GLY A 211 17.82 35.22 -14.65
C GLY A 211 17.21 35.47 -13.26
N GLU A 212 16.22 34.67 -12.84
CA GLU A 212 15.55 34.74 -11.55
C GLU A 212 15.62 33.39 -10.84
N TRP A 213 15.92 33.44 -9.54
CA TRP A 213 16.10 32.27 -8.69
C TRP A 213 14.76 31.81 -8.13
N ASP A 214 13.95 31.11 -8.93
CA ASP A 214 12.70 30.52 -8.43
C ASP A 214 12.88 29.05 -7.99
N TYR A 215 12.33 28.73 -6.81
CA TYR A 215 12.55 27.49 -6.05
C TYR A 215 11.44 26.45 -6.26
N SER A 216 10.78 26.44 -7.40
CA SER A 216 9.77 25.42 -7.70
C SER A 216 10.44 24.08 -8.09
N LEU A 217 10.05 22.98 -7.42
CA LEU A 217 10.52 21.60 -7.72
C LEU A 217 10.22 21.24 -9.18
N PRO A 218 11.06 20.43 -9.85
CA PRO A 218 10.76 20.00 -11.21
C PRO A 218 9.54 19.06 -11.16
N PRO A 219 8.48 19.33 -11.94
CA PRO A 219 7.53 18.28 -12.25
C PRO A 219 8.27 17.19 -13.04
N ASP A 220 7.85 15.94 -12.90
CA ASP A 220 8.28 14.80 -13.72
C ASP A 220 9.61 14.10 -13.39
N ILE A 221 9.80 13.71 -12.12
CA ILE A 221 10.47 12.42 -11.88
C ILE A 221 9.38 11.43 -11.51
N ASP A 222 8.84 10.79 -12.55
CA ASP A 222 7.82 9.75 -12.41
C ASP A 222 8.41 8.58 -11.60
N GLY A 223 7.68 8.11 -10.59
CA GLY A 223 8.07 6.93 -9.80
C GLY A 223 8.33 5.72 -10.69
N ARG A 224 7.67 5.65 -11.84
CA ARG A 224 7.92 4.66 -12.88
C ARG A 224 9.32 4.78 -13.48
N THR A 225 9.80 5.99 -13.75
CA THR A 225 11.16 6.22 -14.28
C THR A 225 12.22 5.82 -13.24
N VAL A 226 11.97 6.10 -11.96
CA VAL A 226 12.87 5.69 -10.87
C VAL A 226 12.90 4.17 -10.73
N SER A 227 11.74 3.50 -10.77
CA SER A 227 11.67 2.04 -10.76
C SER A 227 12.40 1.45 -11.98
N LEU A 228 12.19 2.00 -13.18
CA LEU A 228 12.82 1.51 -14.40
C LEU A 228 14.35 1.66 -14.35
N PHE A 229 14.84 2.81 -13.87
CA PHE A 229 16.27 3.05 -13.68
C PHE A 229 16.88 2.12 -12.62
N ALA A 230 16.17 1.91 -11.50
CA ALA A 230 16.59 0.99 -10.45
C ALA A 230 16.66 -0.46 -10.97
N LYS A 231 15.66 -0.90 -11.76
CA LYS A 231 15.66 -2.19 -12.44
C LYS A 231 16.84 -2.32 -13.40
N THR A 232 17.14 -1.28 -14.19
CA THR A 232 18.29 -1.28 -15.10
C THR A 232 19.61 -1.42 -14.36
N ILE A 233 19.83 -0.67 -13.28
CA ILE A 233 21.04 -0.78 -12.46
C ILE A 233 21.16 -2.19 -11.87
N ALA A 234 20.08 -2.73 -11.32
CA ALA A 234 20.08 -4.05 -10.73
C ALA A 234 20.37 -5.14 -11.78
N CYS A 235 19.83 -5.02 -13.00
CA CYS A 235 20.18 -5.88 -14.13
C CYS A 235 21.66 -5.80 -14.51
N MET A 236 22.22 -4.58 -14.60
CA MET A 236 23.64 -4.35 -14.91
C MET A 236 24.56 -4.97 -13.85
N LEU A 237 24.18 -4.84 -12.57
CA LEU A 237 24.92 -5.43 -11.46
C LEU A 237 24.88 -6.96 -11.54
N ALA A 238 23.71 -7.55 -11.81
CA ALA A 238 23.55 -8.98 -12.00
C ALA A 238 24.41 -9.50 -13.16
N LEU A 239 24.37 -8.85 -14.33
CA LEU A 239 25.20 -9.20 -15.48
C LEU A 239 26.70 -9.09 -15.17
N SER A 240 27.11 -8.07 -14.41
CA SER A 240 28.51 -7.88 -14.00
C SER A 240 28.96 -8.99 -13.06
N CYS A 241 28.14 -9.36 -12.08
CA CYS A 241 28.40 -10.50 -11.20
C CYS A 241 28.51 -11.82 -11.98
N LEU A 242 27.67 -12.01 -13.00
CA LEU A 242 27.72 -13.20 -13.86
C LEU A 242 29.02 -13.25 -14.64
N ALA A 243 29.40 -12.13 -15.27
CA ALA A 243 30.65 -12.03 -16.02
C ALA A 243 31.89 -12.31 -15.14
N VAL A 244 31.90 -11.78 -13.90
CA VAL A 244 32.97 -12.04 -12.92
C VAL A 244 33.01 -13.52 -12.52
N ALA A 245 31.85 -14.15 -12.28
CA ALA A 245 31.78 -15.57 -11.96
C ALA A 245 32.33 -16.43 -13.11
N ILE A 246 31.97 -16.12 -14.36
CA ILE A 246 32.49 -16.80 -15.56
C ILE A 246 34.01 -16.67 -15.64
N ALA A 247 34.53 -15.45 -15.54
CA ALA A 247 35.97 -15.18 -15.62
C ALA A 247 36.74 -15.91 -14.51
N THR A 248 36.20 -15.93 -13.29
CA THR A 248 36.81 -16.61 -12.14
C THR A 248 36.87 -18.12 -12.36
N LEU A 249 35.79 -18.72 -12.90
CA LEU A 249 35.73 -20.16 -13.18
C LEU A 249 36.69 -20.58 -14.30
N ILE A 250 36.95 -19.70 -15.29
CA ILE A 250 37.95 -19.95 -16.33
C ILE A 250 39.37 -19.98 -15.76
N ILE A 251 39.68 -19.06 -14.82
CA ILE A 251 41.02 -18.90 -14.26
C ILE A 251 41.37 -20.01 -13.27
N ILE A 252 40.41 -20.51 -12.50
CA ILE A 252 40.64 -21.60 -11.55
C ILE A 252 40.92 -22.88 -12.34
N GLY A 253 42.16 -23.40 -12.24
CA GLY A 253 42.60 -24.57 -13.00
C GLY A 253 42.01 -25.91 -12.52
N PRO A 254 42.04 -26.24 -11.21
CA PRO A 254 41.56 -27.53 -10.72
C PRO A 254 40.04 -27.64 -10.73
N GLN A 255 39.50 -28.77 -11.21
CA GLN A 255 38.05 -29.04 -11.22
C GLN A 255 37.42 -29.04 -9.82
N GLY A 256 38.16 -29.49 -8.80
CA GLY A 256 37.68 -29.50 -7.41
C GLY A 256 37.36 -28.09 -6.88
N ASP A 257 38.25 -27.13 -7.14
CA ASP A 257 38.08 -25.74 -6.70
C ASP A 257 36.90 -25.07 -7.42
N ARG A 258 36.67 -25.42 -8.70
CA ARG A 258 35.50 -24.94 -9.46
C ARG A 258 34.19 -25.39 -8.82
N MET A 259 34.09 -26.65 -8.38
CA MET A 259 32.88 -27.17 -7.73
C MET A 259 32.57 -26.47 -6.41
N VAL A 260 33.58 -25.98 -5.69
CA VAL A 260 33.37 -25.26 -4.41
C VAL A 260 33.00 -23.80 -4.66
N VAL A 261 33.61 -23.15 -5.66
CA VAL A 261 33.40 -21.72 -5.94
C VAL A 261 32.06 -21.45 -6.64
N MET A 262 31.59 -22.38 -7.47
CA MET A 262 30.33 -22.28 -8.22
C MET A 262 29.08 -22.09 -7.32
N PRO A 263 28.85 -22.87 -6.25
CA PRO A 263 27.73 -22.65 -5.33
C PRO A 263 27.86 -21.35 -4.53
N CYS A 264 29.07 -20.88 -4.21
CA CYS A 264 29.27 -19.59 -3.57
C CYS A 264 28.76 -18.44 -4.45
N PHE A 265 29.10 -18.44 -5.74
CA PHE A 265 28.54 -17.47 -6.68
C PHE A 265 27.04 -17.65 -6.87
N GLY A 266 26.53 -18.89 -6.91
CA GLY A 266 25.11 -19.16 -6.98
C GLY A 266 24.33 -18.57 -5.81
N ILE A 267 24.84 -18.67 -4.58
CA ILE A 267 24.22 -18.09 -3.39
C ILE A 267 24.23 -16.56 -3.45
N VAL A 268 25.36 -15.94 -3.82
CA VAL A 268 25.45 -14.49 -3.99
C VAL A 268 24.45 -14.00 -5.04
N PHE A 269 24.31 -14.74 -6.13
CA PHE A 269 23.38 -14.41 -7.20
C PHE A 269 21.92 -14.57 -6.78
N ILE A 270 21.57 -15.68 -6.12
CA ILE A 270 20.22 -15.89 -5.58
C ILE A 270 19.89 -14.80 -4.57
N ALA A 271 20.83 -14.41 -3.71
CA ALA A 271 20.63 -13.30 -2.79
C ALA A 271 20.34 -12.00 -3.54
N LEU A 272 21.12 -11.66 -4.58
CA LEU A 272 20.86 -10.49 -5.42
C LEU A 272 19.49 -10.54 -6.10
N VAL A 273 19.09 -11.70 -6.62
CA VAL A 273 17.79 -11.89 -7.30
C VAL A 273 16.62 -11.80 -6.32
N LEU A 274 16.76 -12.34 -5.10
CA LEU A 274 15.78 -12.15 -4.03
C LEU A 274 15.62 -10.66 -3.66
N PHE A 275 16.69 -9.86 -3.75
CA PHE A 275 16.64 -8.40 -3.56
C PHE A 275 15.91 -7.65 -4.69
N LEU A 276 15.84 -8.21 -5.91
CA LEU A 276 15.17 -7.65 -7.08
C LEU A 276 13.64 -7.83 -7.07
N GLY A 277 13.08 -8.62 -6.14
CA GLY A 277 11.62 -8.82 -6.02
C GLY A 277 11.06 -9.94 -6.93
N PRO A 278 9.74 -10.17 -6.90
CA PRO A 278 9.11 -11.35 -7.51
C PRO A 278 9.11 -11.37 -9.05
N GLU A 279 9.28 -10.22 -9.70
CA GLU A 279 9.40 -10.15 -11.17
C GLU A 279 10.73 -10.70 -11.70
N SER A 280 11.67 -11.05 -10.82
CA SER A 280 13.02 -11.52 -11.18
C SER A 280 13.11 -13.03 -11.44
N LEU A 281 12.00 -13.76 -11.34
CA LEU A 281 11.92 -15.20 -11.62
C LEU A 281 12.55 -15.63 -12.97
N PRO A 282 12.39 -14.89 -14.08
CA PRO A 282 13.04 -15.24 -15.34
C PRO A 282 14.57 -15.18 -15.27
N MET A 283 15.14 -14.26 -14.47
CA MET A 283 16.59 -14.21 -14.24
C MET A 283 17.07 -15.42 -13.46
N CYS A 284 16.34 -15.82 -12.41
CA CYS A 284 16.61 -17.08 -11.69
C CYS A 284 16.69 -18.28 -12.65
N GLN A 285 15.74 -18.40 -13.57
CA GLN A 285 15.74 -19.48 -14.55
C GLN A 285 16.96 -19.43 -15.49
N LEU A 286 17.34 -18.24 -15.96
CA LEU A 286 18.53 -18.07 -16.81
C LEU A 286 19.81 -18.53 -16.09
N ILE A 287 19.97 -18.17 -14.82
CA ILE A 287 21.13 -18.54 -14.01
C ILE A 287 21.16 -20.04 -13.73
N VAL A 288 20.02 -20.63 -13.36
CA VAL A 288 19.91 -22.08 -13.16
C VAL A 288 20.25 -22.82 -14.46
N SER A 289 19.76 -22.34 -15.61
CA SER A 289 20.07 -22.93 -16.91
C SER A 289 21.56 -22.82 -17.26
N TYR A 290 22.19 -21.67 -16.99
CA TYR A 290 23.63 -21.47 -17.18
C TYR A 290 24.46 -22.46 -16.34
N TYR A 291 24.16 -22.58 -15.06
CA TYR A 291 24.84 -23.51 -14.18
C TYR A 291 24.60 -24.97 -14.58
N GLN A 292 23.38 -25.32 -15.01
CA GLN A 292 23.10 -26.65 -15.57
C GLN A 292 23.96 -26.92 -16.80
N THR A 293 24.00 -26.02 -17.78
CA THR A 293 24.86 -26.19 -18.97
C THR A 293 26.33 -26.32 -18.63
N MET A 294 26.85 -25.53 -17.69
CA MET A 294 28.24 -25.65 -17.24
C MET A 294 28.55 -26.99 -16.57
N VAL A 295 27.64 -27.52 -15.74
CA VAL A 295 27.81 -28.86 -15.14
C VAL A 295 27.86 -29.95 -16.22
N PHE A 296 27.03 -29.84 -17.27
CA PHE A 296 27.08 -30.79 -18.38
C PHE A 296 28.37 -30.67 -19.21
N SER A 297 28.83 -29.44 -19.50
CA SER A 297 30.08 -29.22 -20.25
C SER A 297 31.35 -29.59 -19.49
N LEU A 298 31.27 -29.79 -18.17
CA LEU A 298 32.40 -30.26 -17.34
C LEU A 298 32.50 -31.79 -17.27
N ARG A 299 31.51 -32.52 -17.82
CA ARG A 299 31.48 -33.99 -17.85
C ARG A 299 32.14 -34.59 -19.10
N ASP A 300 32.31 -33.79 -20.14
CA ASP A 300 33.03 -34.14 -21.38
C ASP A 300 34.49 -33.66 -21.31
#